data_AF-A0A0P7W147-F1
#
_entry.id   AF-A0A0P7W147-F1
#
_cell.length_a   1.000
_cell.length_b   1.000
_cell.length_c   1.000
_cell.angle_alpha   90.00
_cell.angle_beta   90.00
_cell.angle_gamma   90.00
#
_symmetry.space_group_name_H-M   'P 1'
#
loop_
_entity.id
_entity.type
_entity.pdbx_description
1 polymer ?
#
loop_
_entity_poly.entity_id
_entity_poly.type
_entity_poly.pdbx_seq_one_letter_code
_entity_poly.pdbx_strand_id
1 'polypeptide(L)'
;MAFGVLGVFLGLLLEVSTHGPTSVPRTSWKHQDVNLTEFSEPGIFNYSTLLLNEDKDVLYVGAREAIFELSMKNVSVKKNKV
;
A
#
# COMPACT_ATOMS: atom_id res chain seq x y z
N MET A 1 3.27 -41.73 -36.19
CA MET A 1 3.65 -41.87 -34.77
C MET A 1 4.48 -40.69 -34.25
N ALA A 2 5.56 -40.25 -34.92
CA ALA A 2 6.45 -39.19 -34.42
C ALA A 2 5.78 -37.82 -34.13
N PHE A 3 4.84 -37.37 -34.98
CA PHE A 3 4.19 -36.06 -34.81
C PHE A 3 3.28 -35.96 -33.57
N GLY A 4 2.65 -37.06 -33.15
CA GLY A 4 1.81 -37.07 -31.95
C GLY A 4 2.63 -36.99 -30.66
N VAL A 5 3.80 -37.64 -30.64
CA VAL A 5 4.73 -37.59 -29.50
C VAL A 5 5.30 -36.18 -29.32
N LEU A 6 5.66 -35.51 -30.42
CA LEU A 6 6.15 -34.13 -30.39
C LEU A 6 5.08 -33.15 -29.87
N GLY A 7 3.82 -33.31 -30.28
CA GLY A 7 2.70 -32.48 -29.81
C GLY A 7 2.43 -32.61 -28.31
N VAL A 8 2.47 -33.83 -27.78
CA VAL A 8 2.35 -34.07 -26.33
C VAL A 8 3.51 -33.44 -25.57
N PHE A 9 4.73 -33.57 -26.10
CA PHE A 9 5.93 -33.00 -25.47
C PHE A 9 5.89 -31.46 -25.46
N LEU A 10 5.46 -30.82 -26.54
CA LEU A 10 5.28 -29.36 -26.59
C LEU A 10 4.17 -28.87 -25.65
N GLY A 11 3.04 -29.60 -25.56
CA GLY A 11 1.94 -29.26 -24.67
C GLY A 11 2.37 -29.26 -23.19
N LEU A 12 3.12 -30.29 -22.78
CA LEU A 12 3.66 -30.40 -21.42
C LEU A 12 4.69 -29.31 -21.10
N LEU A 13 5.55 -28.95 -22.05
CA LEU A 13 6.50 -27.83 -21.88
C LEU A 13 5.79 -26.48 -21.72
N LEU A 14 4.63 -26.31 -22.37
CA LEU A 14 3.84 -25.08 -22.25
C LEU A 14 3.21 -24.92 -20.86
N GLU A 15 2.65 -25.99 -20.28
CA GLU A 15 2.04 -25.96 -18.93
C GLU A 15 3.06 -25.69 -17.81
N VAL A 16 4.32 -26.14 -17.99
CA VAL A 16 5.41 -25.79 -17.07
C VAL A 16 5.75 -24.29 -17.13
N SER A 17 5.59 -23.66 -18.30
CA SER A 17 5.91 -22.24 -18.50
C SER A 17 4.82 -21.26 -18.02
N THR A 18 3.59 -21.71 -17.79
CA THR A 18 2.49 -20.81 -17.34
C THR A 18 2.60 -20.44 -15.86
N HIS A 19 3.49 -21.08 -15.11
CA HIS A 19 3.79 -20.73 -13.72
C HIS A 19 4.89 -19.65 -13.67
N GLY A 20 4.58 -18.47 -14.21
CA GLY A 20 5.39 -17.28 -14.00
C GLY A 20 5.45 -16.92 -12.50
N PRO A 21 6.43 -16.12 -12.05
CA PRO A 21 6.55 -15.75 -10.65
C PRO A 21 5.23 -15.16 -10.14
N THR A 22 4.65 -15.80 -9.12
CA THR A 22 3.38 -15.40 -8.55
C THR A 22 3.49 -13.97 -8.03
N SER A 23 2.65 -13.06 -8.52
CA SER A 23 2.58 -11.65 -8.09
C SER A 23 1.93 -11.48 -6.69
N VAL A 24 1.81 -12.56 -5.93
CA VAL A 24 1.16 -12.56 -4.61
C VAL A 24 2.15 -12.03 -3.57
N PRO A 25 1.74 -11.10 -2.69
CA PRO A 25 2.58 -10.66 -1.57
C PRO A 25 3.03 -11.85 -0.72
N ARG A 26 4.33 -11.88 -0.36
CA ARG A 26 4.89 -12.94 0.51
C ARG A 26 4.18 -13.03 1.86
N THR A 27 3.75 -11.90 2.39
CA THR A 27 3.01 -11.78 3.64
C THR A 27 1.91 -10.74 3.47
N SER A 28 0.74 -11.00 4.05
CA SER A 28 -0.39 -10.08 4.09
C SER A 28 -0.93 -10.04 5.52
N TRP A 29 -1.29 -8.86 5.98
CA TRP A 29 -1.82 -8.64 7.33
C TRP A 29 -3.19 -8.01 7.22
N LYS A 30 -4.14 -8.45 8.06
CA LYS A 30 -5.38 -7.69 8.22
C LYS A 30 -5.08 -6.48 9.09
N HIS A 31 -5.88 -5.44 8.90
CA HIS A 31 -5.76 -4.19 9.65
C HIS A 31 -5.74 -4.42 11.18
N GLN A 32 -6.61 -5.29 11.68
CA GLN A 32 -6.72 -5.65 13.10
C GLN A 32 -5.54 -6.49 13.64
N ASP A 33 -4.73 -7.08 12.77
CA ASP A 33 -3.63 -7.98 13.16
C ASP A 33 -2.32 -7.21 13.41
N VAL A 34 -2.29 -5.90 13.11
CA VAL A 34 -1.10 -5.05 13.23
C VAL A 34 -1.41 -3.77 14.00
N ASN A 35 -0.42 -3.27 14.73
CA ASN A 35 -0.54 -2.00 15.43
C ASN A 35 -0.26 -0.84 14.46
N LEU A 36 -1.30 -0.12 14.06
CA LEU A 36 -1.21 1.03 13.16
C LEU A 36 -1.54 2.31 13.92
N THR A 37 -0.89 3.40 13.52
CA THR A 37 -1.21 4.74 14.02
C THR A 37 -1.94 5.51 12.93
N GLU A 38 -3.11 6.03 13.26
CA GLU A 38 -4.01 6.63 12.29
C GLU A 38 -4.48 8.02 12.74
N PHE A 39 -4.87 8.82 11.75
CA PHE A 39 -5.47 10.13 11.97
C PHE A 39 -6.66 10.32 11.03
N SER A 40 -7.76 10.80 11.60
CA SER A 40 -8.91 11.31 10.85
C SER A 40 -9.59 12.41 11.68
N GLU A 41 -10.25 13.34 10.99
CA GLU A 41 -10.98 14.44 11.61
C GLU A 41 -12.44 14.37 11.16
N PRO A 42 -13.43 14.41 12.08
CA PRO A 42 -14.84 14.33 11.72
C PRO A 42 -15.25 15.38 10.69
N GLY A 43 -15.93 14.96 9.64
CA GLY A 43 -16.41 15.84 8.57
C GLY A 43 -15.34 16.28 7.56
N ILE A 44 -14.09 15.87 7.72
CA ILE A 44 -13.01 16.14 6.77
C ILE A 44 -12.69 14.85 6.00
N PHE A 45 -12.47 15.01 4.70
CA PHE A 45 -12.24 13.90 3.77
C PHE A 45 -11.13 14.28 2.79
N ASN A 46 -10.68 13.33 1.96
CA ASN A 46 -9.70 13.54 0.89
C ASN A 46 -8.33 14.04 1.38
N TYR A 47 -7.67 13.26 2.23
CA TYR A 47 -6.29 13.50 2.68
C TYR A 47 -5.28 13.15 1.57
N SER A 48 -5.20 13.98 0.54
CA SER A 48 -4.44 13.67 -0.69
C SER A 48 -3.04 14.28 -0.75
N THR A 49 -2.72 15.24 0.11
CA THR A 49 -1.44 15.96 0.07
C THR A 49 -0.67 15.73 1.37
N LEU A 50 0.59 15.30 1.26
CA LEU A 50 1.47 15.03 2.39
C LEU A 50 2.78 15.81 2.21
N LEU A 51 3.19 16.55 3.23
CA LEU A 51 4.47 17.27 3.26
C LEU A 51 5.19 16.99 4.59
N LEU A 52 6.30 16.26 4.50
CA LEU A 52 7.15 15.95 5.64
C LEU A 52 8.09 17.12 5.93
N ASN A 53 8.21 17.49 7.21
CA ASN A 53 9.22 18.42 7.70
C ASN A 53 9.99 17.76 8.86
N GLU A 54 11.16 17.22 8.55
CA GLU A 54 12.00 16.50 9.51
C GLU A 54 12.59 17.43 10.57
N ASP A 55 13.02 18.65 10.18
CA ASP A 55 13.61 19.63 11.11
C ASP A 55 12.64 20.03 12.24
N LYS A 56 11.34 20.03 11.95
CA LYS A 56 10.29 20.39 12.91
C LYS A 56 9.61 19.19 13.57
N ASP A 57 9.99 17.96 13.24
CA ASP A 57 9.27 16.73 13.64
C ASP A 57 7.76 16.81 13.32
N VAL A 58 7.41 17.24 12.10
CA VAL A 58 6.03 17.52 11.68
C VAL A 58 5.70 16.87 10.34
N LEU A 59 4.47 16.35 10.24
CA LEU A 59 3.83 15.99 8.97
C LEU A 59 2.66 16.95 8.70
N TYR A 60 2.77 17.74 7.65
CA TYR A 60 1.65 18.55 7.15
C TYR A 60 0.77 17.71 6.23
N VAL A 61 -0.54 17.73 6.48
CA VAL A 61 -1.52 16.95 5.71
C VAL A 61 -2.56 17.90 5.13
N GLY A 62 -2.59 18.02 3.81
CA GLY A 62 -3.64 18.72 3.08
C GLY A 62 -4.82 17.78 2.85
N ALA A 63 -5.99 18.22 3.28
CA ALA A 63 -7.27 17.54 3.08
C ALA A 63 -8.27 18.49 2.41
N ARG A 64 -9.47 17.98 2.11
CA ARG A 64 -10.56 18.85 1.63
C ARG A 64 -10.83 19.95 2.65
N GLU A 65 -10.64 21.20 2.20
CA GLU A 65 -10.96 22.42 2.97
C GLU A 65 -10.18 22.55 4.30
N ALA A 66 -9.07 21.83 4.49
CA ALA A 66 -8.28 21.89 5.72
C ALA A 66 -6.81 21.52 5.51
N ILE A 67 -5.94 22.11 6.32
CA ILE A 67 -4.53 21.70 6.46
C ILE A 67 -4.27 21.34 7.91
N PHE A 68 -3.71 20.15 8.14
CA PHE A 68 -3.34 19.67 9.47
C PHE A 68 -1.84 19.69 9.68
N GLU A 69 -1.43 20.03 10.89
CA GLU A 69 -0.09 19.80 11.37
C GLU A 69 -0.13 18.61 12.34
N LEU A 70 0.50 17.49 11.96
CA LEU A 70 0.56 16.26 12.76
C LEU A 70 1.97 16.05 13.30
N SER A 71 2.10 15.35 14.43
CA SER A 71 3.40 14.90 14.91
C SER A 71 3.97 13.80 14.00
N MET A 72 5.21 13.97 13.53
CA MET A 72 5.90 12.95 12.73
C MET A 72 6.09 11.63 13.49
N LYS A 73 6.28 11.71 14.81
CA LYS A 73 6.49 10.55 15.70
C LYS A 73 5.21 9.78 16.00
N ASN A 74 4.06 10.45 15.93
CA ASN A 74 2.75 9.85 16.16
C ASN A 74 1.67 10.68 15.44
N VAL A 75 1.21 10.20 14.29
CA VAL A 75 0.26 10.93 13.44
C VAL A 75 -1.11 11.13 14.10
N SER A 76 -1.47 10.34 15.13
CA SER A 76 -2.72 10.54 15.87
C SER A 76 -2.72 11.83 16.69
N VAL A 77 -1.54 12.45 16.90
CA VAL A 77 -1.38 13.71 17.63
C VAL A 77 -1.42 14.88 16.65
N LYS A 78 -2.58 15.55 16.60
CA LYS A 78 -2.77 16.81 15.89
C LYS A 78 -2.17 17.97 16.70
N LYS A 79 -1.19 18.67 16.11
CA LYS A 79 -0.57 19.88 16.67
C LYS A 79 -1.36 21.14 16.33
N ASN A 80 -1.85 21.24 15.09
CA ASN A 80 -2.60 22.41 14.62
C ASN A 80 -3.56 22.07 13.45
N LYS A 81 -4.52 22.96 13.19
CA LYS A 81 -5.40 22.95 12.02
C LYS A 81 -5.54 24.38 11.47
N VAL A 82 -5.32 24.55 10.17
CA VAL A 82 -5.54 25.79 9.42
C VAL A 82 -6.65 25.58 8.41
#